data_AF-A0A7U7J0R1-F1
#
_entry.id   AF-A0A7U7J0R1-F1
#
_cell.length_a   1.000
_cell.length_b   1.000
_cell.length_c   1.000
_cell.angle_alpha   90.00
_cell.angle_beta   90.00
_cell.angle_gamma   90.00
#
_symmetry.space_group_name_H-M   'P 1'
#
loop_
_entity.id
_entity.type
_entity.pdbx_description
1 polymer ?
#
loop_
_entity_poly.entity_id
_entity_poly.type
_entity_poly.pdbx_seq_one_letter_code
_entity_poly.pdbx_strand_id
1 'polypeptide(L)'
;MKHWQIDQMDWAAFDATKVNPDILALVKAASVVERNARDYTCYLRNVFHDDSGFRDAAQNWAEEEVQHGDALGKWAMLADPDWDYAKAFERYRDAYRIDTDVSSSIRGSRTGELIARCMVETGTSSFYTALADATDEPVLKAVCKQIAADEYRHFKLFYDNMHRYLEREKLGRWFRLRIALSRVMESEDDELATAFYITNSEKFRFYDHKNCIAAYMARALSFYQQKHLDRVTAMILKTSGLTPHSRMQRWLAKGMHALISWKQRSFARQLQQA
;
A
#
# COMPACT_ATOMS: atom_id res chain seq x y z
N MET A 1 -20.33 7.99 -8.99
CA MET A 1 -19.71 6.91 -9.79
C MET A 1 -20.07 5.60 -9.11
N LYS A 2 -20.35 4.54 -9.85
CA LYS A 2 -20.68 3.23 -9.25
C LYS A 2 -19.36 2.58 -8.80
N HIS A 3 -19.22 2.26 -7.52
CA HIS A 3 -18.08 1.48 -7.03
C HIS A 3 -18.11 0.09 -7.65
N TRP A 4 -16.95 -0.43 -8.04
CA TRP A 4 -16.86 -1.80 -8.57
C TRP A 4 -17.14 -2.79 -7.44
N GLN A 5 -17.60 -3.98 -7.81
CA GLN A 5 -17.82 -5.07 -6.86
C GLN A 5 -17.00 -6.28 -7.29
N ILE A 6 -16.47 -7.02 -6.32
CA ILE A 6 -15.65 -8.21 -6.57
C ILE A 6 -16.31 -9.20 -7.53
N ASP A 7 -17.63 -9.39 -7.41
CA ASP A 7 -18.40 -10.33 -8.24
C ASP A 7 -18.62 -9.87 -9.69
N GLN A 8 -18.34 -8.60 -9.99
CA GLN A 8 -18.46 -8.04 -11.34
C GLN A 8 -17.18 -8.24 -12.17
N MET A 9 -16.10 -8.73 -11.55
CA MET A 9 -14.87 -9.05 -12.27
C MET A 9 -15.04 -10.31 -13.12
N ASP A 10 -14.38 -10.36 -14.28
CA ASP A 10 -14.40 -11.51 -15.18
C ASP A 10 -13.46 -12.61 -14.69
N TRP A 11 -13.85 -13.29 -13.60
CA TRP A 11 -13.07 -14.38 -13.02
C TRP A 11 -12.89 -15.57 -13.96
N ALA A 12 -13.75 -15.73 -14.97
CA ALA A 12 -13.65 -16.80 -15.96
C ALA A 12 -12.49 -16.58 -16.94
N ALA A 13 -11.98 -15.35 -17.07
CA ALA A 13 -10.80 -15.06 -17.87
C ALA A 13 -9.48 -15.49 -17.20
N PHE A 14 -9.51 -16.03 -15.97
CA PHE A 14 -8.31 -16.43 -15.25
C PHE A 14 -7.47 -17.44 -16.03
N ASP A 15 -6.17 -17.17 -16.14
CA ASP A 15 -5.24 -18.00 -16.90
C ASP A 15 -4.02 -18.39 -16.05
N ALA A 16 -4.04 -19.62 -15.52
CA ALA A 16 -2.96 -20.15 -14.67
C ALA A 16 -1.59 -20.13 -15.37
N THR A 17 -1.53 -20.19 -16.70
CA THR A 17 -0.26 -20.20 -17.46
C THR A 17 0.43 -18.85 -17.47
N LYS A 18 -0.28 -17.77 -17.10
CA LYS A 18 0.24 -16.39 -17.05
C LYS A 18 0.55 -15.91 -15.64
N VAL A 19 0.39 -16.78 -14.64
CA VAL A 19 0.73 -16.46 -13.25
C VAL A 19 2.23 -16.31 -13.11
N ASN A 20 2.68 -15.13 -12.68
CA ASN A 20 4.06 -14.89 -12.30
C ASN A 20 4.26 -15.25 -10.80
N PRO A 21 5.14 -16.19 -10.43
CA PRO A 21 5.32 -16.62 -9.04
C PRO A 21 5.79 -15.52 -8.08
N ASP A 22 6.58 -14.54 -8.56
CA ASP A 22 7.02 -13.42 -7.73
C ASP A 22 5.86 -12.46 -7.47
N ILE A 23 4.98 -12.24 -8.46
CA ILE A 23 3.76 -11.45 -8.27
C ILE A 23 2.81 -12.18 -7.33
N LEU A 24 2.63 -13.49 -7.47
CA LEU A 24 1.79 -14.29 -6.58
C LEU A 24 2.22 -14.13 -5.11
N ALA A 25 3.52 -14.21 -4.84
CA ALA A 25 4.04 -14.04 -3.48
C ALA A 25 3.71 -12.66 -2.88
N LEU A 26 3.76 -11.61 -3.71
CA LEU A 26 3.40 -10.25 -3.33
C LEU A 26 1.89 -10.09 -3.11
N VAL A 27 1.07 -10.62 -4.02
CA VAL A 27 -0.40 -10.54 -3.96
C VAL A 27 -0.95 -11.26 -2.73
N LYS A 28 -0.38 -12.42 -2.38
CA LYS A 28 -0.70 -13.12 -1.14
C LYS A 28 -0.47 -12.22 0.09
N ALA A 29 0.68 -11.57 0.19
CA ALA A 29 0.99 -10.66 1.29
C ALA A 29 0.07 -9.42 1.29
N ALA A 30 -0.14 -8.81 0.12
CA ALA A 30 -1.03 -7.66 -0.02
C ALA A 30 -2.47 -7.99 0.40
N SER A 31 -2.98 -9.18 0.05
CA SER A 31 -4.36 -9.58 0.34
C SER A 31 -4.72 -9.57 1.83
N VAL A 32 -3.76 -9.85 2.72
CA VAL A 32 -3.99 -9.82 4.17
C VAL A 32 -3.78 -8.43 4.75
N VAL A 33 -2.88 -7.63 4.17
CA VAL A 33 -2.63 -6.24 4.58
C VAL A 33 -3.85 -5.37 4.27
N GLU A 34 -4.33 -5.38 3.01
CA GLU A 34 -5.50 -4.56 2.62
C GLU A 34 -6.74 -4.91 3.45
N ARG A 35 -6.97 -6.21 3.67
CA ARG A 35 -8.13 -6.65 4.46
C ARG A 35 -8.06 -6.21 5.93
N ASN A 36 -6.87 -5.90 6.45
CA ASN A 36 -6.67 -5.45 7.82
C ASN A 36 -6.92 -3.95 8.04
N ALA A 37 -7.52 -3.25 7.07
CA ALA A 37 -7.87 -1.83 7.17
C ALA A 37 -8.75 -1.47 8.39
N ARG A 38 -9.50 -2.42 8.96
CA ARG A 38 -10.41 -2.16 10.10
C ARG A 38 -9.70 -1.65 11.34
N ASP A 39 -8.51 -2.15 11.65
CA ASP A 39 -7.72 -1.66 12.78
C ASP A 39 -7.28 -0.21 12.55
N TYR A 40 -6.85 0.10 11.31
CA TYR A 40 -6.52 1.47 10.91
C TYR A 40 -7.73 2.40 10.97
N THR A 41 -8.91 1.94 10.60
CA THR A 41 -10.16 2.71 10.75
C THR A 41 -10.49 2.96 12.21
N CYS A 42 -10.28 1.99 13.10
CA CYS A 42 -10.44 2.18 14.54
C CYS A 42 -9.50 3.29 15.06
N TYR A 43 -8.20 3.19 14.74
CA TYR A 43 -7.19 4.20 15.05
C TYR A 43 -7.59 5.59 14.53
N LEU A 44 -7.98 5.69 13.25
CA LEU A 44 -8.39 6.96 12.64
C LEU A 44 -9.65 7.53 13.32
N ARG A 45 -10.63 6.70 13.64
CA ARG A 45 -11.84 7.17 14.33
C ARG A 45 -11.54 7.70 15.74
N ASN A 46 -10.52 7.20 16.42
CA ASN A 46 -10.12 7.69 17.73
C ASN A 46 -9.32 9.00 17.64
N VAL A 47 -8.38 9.11 16.69
CA VAL A 47 -7.64 10.37 16.40
C VAL A 47 -8.60 11.51 16.00
N PHE A 48 -9.63 11.19 15.23
CA PHE A 48 -10.62 12.11 14.68
C PHE A 48 -11.99 11.99 15.38
N HIS A 49 -12.01 11.72 16.69
CA HIS A 49 -13.21 11.38 17.46
C HIS A 49 -14.36 12.41 17.37
N ASP A 50 -14.04 13.70 17.24
CA ASP A 50 -14.94 14.85 17.16
C ASP A 50 -15.37 15.21 15.72
N ASP A 51 -14.95 14.44 14.72
CA ASP A 51 -15.26 14.69 13.31
C ASP A 51 -16.11 13.57 12.72
N SER A 52 -17.43 13.66 12.87
CA SER A 52 -18.35 12.64 12.35
C SER A 52 -18.20 12.44 10.84
N GLY A 53 -18.02 13.52 10.09
CA GLY A 53 -17.88 13.45 8.62
C GLY A 53 -16.65 12.65 8.19
N PHE A 54 -15.50 12.87 8.82
CA PHE A 54 -14.30 12.08 8.53
C PHE A 54 -14.43 10.64 9.04
N ARG A 55 -15.06 10.42 10.19
CA ARG A 55 -15.27 9.07 10.72
C ARG A 55 -16.12 8.20 9.79
N ASP A 56 -17.19 8.76 9.22
CA ASP A 56 -18.04 8.06 8.26
C ASP A 56 -17.28 7.79 6.95
N ALA A 57 -16.48 8.75 6.49
CA ALA A 57 -15.63 8.55 5.33
C ALA A 57 -14.54 7.48 5.54
N ALA A 58 -13.93 7.41 6.72
CA ALA A 58 -12.97 6.38 7.09
C ALA A 58 -13.61 5.00 7.22
N GLN A 59 -14.89 4.93 7.59
CA GLN A 59 -15.65 3.68 7.60
C GLN A 59 -15.88 3.16 6.19
N ASN A 60 -16.32 4.02 5.27
CA ASN A 60 -16.50 3.65 3.86
C ASN A 60 -15.18 3.23 3.20
N TRP A 61 -14.09 3.97 3.48
CA TRP A 61 -12.74 3.59 3.07
C TRP A 61 -12.40 2.15 3.50
N ALA A 62 -12.67 1.79 4.77
CA ALA A 62 -12.41 0.45 5.29
C ALA A 62 -13.14 -0.67 4.52
N GLU A 63 -14.35 -0.38 4.05
CA GLU A 63 -15.16 -1.34 3.28
C GLU A 63 -14.57 -1.57 1.90
N GLU A 64 -14.05 -0.51 1.26
CA GLU A 64 -13.34 -0.61 -0.02
C GLU A 64 -12.03 -1.41 0.13
N GLU A 65 -11.24 -1.15 1.16
CA GLU A 65 -9.98 -1.87 1.46
C GLU A 65 -10.20 -3.37 1.74
N VAL A 66 -11.26 -3.72 2.48
CA VAL A 66 -11.63 -5.12 2.71
C VAL A 66 -11.94 -5.81 1.39
N GLN A 67 -12.65 -5.15 0.47
CA GLN A 67 -12.91 -5.68 -0.86
C GLN A 67 -11.62 -5.88 -1.67
N HIS A 68 -10.64 -4.98 -1.56
CA HIS A 68 -9.34 -5.13 -2.22
C HIS A 68 -8.65 -6.40 -1.73
N GLY A 69 -8.58 -6.58 -0.41
CA GLY A 69 -8.03 -7.79 0.20
C GLY A 69 -8.74 -9.06 -0.26
N ASP A 70 -10.07 -9.07 -0.26
CA ASP A 70 -10.88 -10.23 -0.69
C ASP A 70 -10.69 -10.53 -2.18
N ALA A 71 -10.57 -9.52 -3.04
CA ALA A 71 -10.31 -9.71 -4.48
C ALA A 71 -8.92 -10.30 -4.74
N LEU A 72 -7.89 -9.79 -4.05
CA LEU A 72 -6.53 -10.30 -4.13
C LEU A 72 -6.43 -11.73 -3.58
N GLY A 73 -7.10 -12.00 -2.45
CA GLY A 73 -7.17 -13.32 -1.84
C GLY A 73 -7.86 -14.34 -2.76
N LYS A 74 -8.98 -13.97 -3.37
CA LYS A 74 -9.68 -14.80 -4.37
C LYS A 74 -8.79 -15.11 -5.56
N TRP A 75 -8.10 -14.11 -6.12
CA TRP A 75 -7.15 -14.32 -7.21
C TRP A 75 -6.01 -15.24 -6.80
N ALA A 76 -5.43 -15.05 -5.61
CA ALA A 76 -4.33 -15.85 -5.11
C ALA A 76 -4.72 -17.33 -4.93
N MET A 77 -5.95 -17.63 -4.50
CA MET A 77 -6.45 -19.01 -4.40
C MET A 77 -6.70 -19.66 -5.76
N LEU A 78 -6.97 -18.89 -6.82
CA LEU A 78 -7.01 -19.43 -8.19
C LEU A 78 -5.61 -19.76 -8.70
N ALA A 79 -4.64 -18.91 -8.37
CA ALA A 79 -3.23 -19.07 -8.75
C ALA A 79 -2.49 -20.14 -7.94
N ASP A 80 -2.92 -20.39 -6.71
CA ASP A 80 -2.42 -21.45 -5.84
C ASP A 80 -3.60 -22.11 -5.09
N PRO A 81 -4.17 -23.18 -5.68
CA PRO A 81 -5.36 -23.85 -5.12
C PRO A 81 -5.17 -24.47 -3.73
N ASP A 82 -3.94 -24.71 -3.31
CA ASP A 82 -3.62 -25.29 -2.00
C ASP A 82 -3.52 -24.21 -0.90
N TRP A 83 -3.47 -22.93 -1.28
CA TRP A 83 -3.38 -21.82 -0.36
C TRP A 83 -4.75 -21.36 0.14
N ASP A 84 -4.93 -21.29 1.46
CA ASP A 84 -6.19 -20.88 2.10
C ASP A 84 -6.11 -19.44 2.59
N TYR A 85 -6.81 -18.53 1.87
CA TYR A 85 -6.83 -17.11 2.17
C TYR A 85 -7.39 -16.80 3.56
N ALA A 86 -8.51 -17.44 3.94
CA ALA A 86 -9.17 -17.14 5.20
C ALA A 86 -8.27 -17.50 6.39
N LYS A 87 -7.65 -18.69 6.36
CA LYS A 87 -6.69 -19.10 7.39
C LYS A 87 -5.43 -18.23 7.41
N ALA A 88 -4.93 -17.81 6.25
CA ALA A 88 -3.78 -16.91 6.18
C ALA A 88 -4.08 -15.56 6.81
N PHE A 89 -5.27 -14.99 6.54
CA PHE A 89 -5.72 -13.73 7.12
C PHE A 89 -5.92 -13.83 8.65
N GLU A 90 -6.50 -14.93 9.14
CA GLU A 90 -6.64 -15.17 10.58
C GLU A 90 -5.27 -15.20 11.28
N ARG A 91 -4.30 -15.97 10.75
CA ARG A 91 -2.93 -16.00 11.28
C ARG A 91 -2.28 -14.62 11.25
N TYR A 92 -2.51 -13.85 10.19
CA TYR A 92 -1.97 -12.50 10.07
C TYR A 92 -2.50 -11.56 11.15
N ARG A 93 -3.82 -11.54 11.37
CA ARG A 93 -4.46 -10.71 12.40
C ARG A 93 -4.08 -11.11 13.84
N ASP A 94 -3.69 -12.37 14.04
CA ASP A 94 -3.19 -12.83 15.34
C ASP A 94 -1.73 -12.43 15.57
N ALA A 95 -0.94 -12.31 14.51
CA ALA A 95 0.48 -11.96 14.59
C ALA A 95 0.75 -10.45 14.57
N TYR A 96 -0.03 -9.68 13.82
CA TYR A 96 0.17 -8.24 13.65
C TYR A 96 -1.06 -7.46 14.09
N ARG A 97 -0.85 -6.51 15.00
CA ARG A 97 -1.87 -5.58 15.48
C ARG A 97 -1.23 -4.22 15.74
N ILE A 98 -1.95 -3.17 15.39
CA ILE A 98 -1.56 -1.80 15.74
C ILE A 98 -2.20 -1.40 17.07
N ASP A 99 -1.59 -0.45 17.77
CA ASP A 99 -2.24 0.18 18.90
C ASP A 99 -3.38 1.08 18.41
N THR A 100 -4.62 0.71 18.75
CA THR A 100 -5.81 1.47 18.40
C THR A 100 -6.30 2.36 19.54
N ASP A 101 -5.87 2.15 20.78
CA ASP A 101 -6.35 2.90 21.95
C ASP A 101 -5.58 4.22 22.13
N VAL A 102 -5.70 5.07 21.11
CA VAL A 102 -5.00 6.35 21.04
C VAL A 102 -5.98 7.52 21.06
N SER A 103 -5.62 8.59 21.76
CA SER A 103 -6.38 9.86 21.74
C SER A 103 -5.79 10.90 20.81
N SER A 104 -4.60 10.65 20.25
CA SER A 104 -3.86 11.57 19.38
C SER A 104 -3.03 10.83 18.35
N SER A 105 -2.70 11.51 17.24
CA SER A 105 -1.89 10.91 16.17
C SER A 105 -0.43 10.73 16.58
N ILE A 106 0.16 9.59 16.22
CA ILE A 106 1.61 9.34 16.33
C ILE A 106 2.45 10.29 15.45
N ARG A 107 1.81 11.00 14.51
CA ARG A 107 2.42 12.04 13.67
C ARG A 107 2.35 13.43 14.30
N GLY A 108 1.88 13.52 15.54
CA GLY A 108 1.85 14.73 16.37
C GLY A 108 0.72 15.71 16.02
N SER A 109 -0.03 15.49 14.94
CA SER A 109 -1.16 16.34 14.52
C SER A 109 -2.09 15.59 13.58
N ARG A 110 -3.34 16.06 13.44
CA ARG A 110 -4.30 15.47 12.49
C ARG A 110 -3.90 15.73 11.04
N THR A 111 -3.37 16.91 10.74
CA THR A 111 -2.77 17.20 9.44
C THR A 111 -1.61 16.25 9.15
N GLY A 112 -0.75 15.99 10.14
CA GLY A 112 0.36 15.05 10.02
C GLY A 112 -0.10 13.63 9.72
N GLU A 113 -1.15 13.16 10.40
CA GLU A 113 -1.76 11.85 10.14
C GLU A 113 -2.26 11.75 8.68
N LEU A 114 -3.00 12.75 8.22
CA LEU A 114 -3.58 12.74 6.87
C LEU A 114 -2.50 12.81 5.79
N ILE A 115 -1.37 13.49 6.05
CA ILE A 115 -0.20 13.47 5.16
C ILE A 115 0.39 12.07 5.10
N ALA A 116 0.54 11.38 6.25
CA ALA A 116 1.03 10.01 6.26
C ALA A 116 0.10 9.07 5.48
N ARG A 117 -1.23 9.20 5.64
CA ARG A 117 -2.21 8.43 4.86
C ARG A 117 -2.11 8.73 3.37
N CYS A 118 -2.00 10.00 2.96
CA CYS A 118 -1.74 10.36 1.57
C CYS A 118 -0.51 9.64 0.98
N MET A 119 0.56 9.41 1.77
CA MET A 119 1.74 8.68 1.31
C MET A 119 1.51 7.18 1.18
N VAL A 120 0.71 6.59 2.08
CA VAL A 120 0.28 5.19 1.97
C VAL A 120 -0.50 5.01 0.67
N GLU A 121 -1.57 5.79 0.45
CA GLU A 121 -2.38 5.70 -0.78
C GLU A 121 -1.57 5.95 -2.06
N THR A 122 -0.62 6.88 -2.00
CA THR A 122 0.29 7.14 -3.13
C THR A 122 1.16 5.91 -3.42
N GLY A 123 1.72 5.28 -2.39
CA GLY A 123 2.51 4.06 -2.48
C GLY A 123 1.69 2.91 -3.04
N THR A 124 0.54 2.62 -2.43
CA THR A 124 -0.37 1.53 -2.81
C THR A 124 -0.90 1.70 -4.23
N SER A 125 -1.34 2.90 -4.63
CA SER A 125 -1.75 3.19 -6.01
C SER A 125 -0.64 2.90 -7.02
N SER A 126 0.60 3.29 -6.68
CA SER A 126 1.75 3.06 -7.55
C SER A 126 2.18 1.60 -7.61
N PHE A 127 2.03 0.86 -6.51
CA PHE A 127 2.30 -0.56 -6.43
C PHE A 127 1.37 -1.36 -7.34
N TYR A 128 0.05 -1.15 -7.23
CA TYR A 128 -0.90 -1.84 -8.11
C TYR A 128 -0.82 -1.39 -9.56
N THR A 129 -0.50 -0.13 -9.82
CA THR A 129 -0.20 0.31 -11.20
C THR A 129 1.00 -0.46 -11.77
N ALA A 130 2.07 -0.62 -10.98
CA ALA A 130 3.25 -1.37 -11.39
C ALA A 130 2.96 -2.85 -11.62
N LEU A 131 2.18 -3.48 -10.74
CA LEU A 131 1.76 -4.88 -10.91
C LEU A 131 0.85 -5.07 -12.12
N ALA A 132 -0.10 -4.15 -12.36
CA ALA A 132 -0.98 -4.20 -13.53
C ALA A 132 -0.20 -4.10 -14.85
N ASP A 133 0.87 -3.29 -14.87
CA ASP A 133 1.73 -3.13 -16.03
C ASP A 133 2.70 -4.32 -16.22
N ALA A 134 3.03 -5.04 -15.14
CA ALA A 134 3.99 -6.16 -15.16
C ALA A 134 3.35 -7.54 -15.37
N THR A 135 2.11 -7.74 -14.93
CA THR A 135 1.43 -9.04 -15.05
C THR A 135 0.87 -9.26 -16.46
N ASP A 136 0.91 -10.51 -16.93
CA ASP A 136 0.18 -10.94 -18.13
C ASP A 136 -1.16 -11.61 -17.79
N GLU A 137 -1.38 -11.97 -16.52
CA GLU A 137 -2.63 -12.60 -16.07
C GLU A 137 -3.78 -11.56 -16.13
N PRO A 138 -4.82 -11.81 -16.96
CA PRO A 138 -5.84 -10.82 -17.27
C PRO A 138 -6.68 -10.40 -16.07
N VAL A 139 -7.01 -11.31 -15.15
CA VAL A 139 -7.87 -11.00 -14.00
C VAL A 139 -7.13 -10.13 -13.01
N LEU A 140 -5.88 -10.48 -12.67
CA LEU A 140 -5.02 -9.68 -11.80
C LEU A 140 -4.81 -8.28 -12.39
N LYS A 141 -4.55 -8.19 -13.70
CA LYS A 141 -4.38 -6.91 -14.38
C LYS A 141 -5.61 -6.01 -14.18
N ALA A 142 -6.80 -6.59 -14.28
CA ALA A 142 -8.04 -5.86 -14.10
C ALA A 142 -8.28 -5.48 -12.63
N VAL A 143 -8.06 -6.40 -11.68
CA VAL A 143 -8.16 -6.14 -10.23
C VAL A 143 -7.19 -5.03 -9.80
N CYS A 144 -5.91 -5.13 -10.15
CA CYS A 144 -4.90 -4.11 -9.83
C CYS A 144 -5.28 -2.73 -10.40
N LYS A 145 -5.90 -2.65 -11.57
CA LYS A 145 -6.38 -1.38 -12.13
C LYS A 145 -7.53 -0.77 -11.34
N GLN A 146 -8.45 -1.60 -10.85
CA GLN A 146 -9.55 -1.12 -10.00
C GLN A 146 -9.02 -0.62 -8.66
N ILE A 147 -8.17 -1.41 -8.00
CA ILE A 147 -7.55 -1.03 -6.73
C ILE A 147 -6.73 0.26 -6.90
N ALA A 148 -5.87 0.36 -7.92
CA ALA A 148 -5.09 1.56 -8.16
C ALA A 148 -5.95 2.82 -8.40
N ALA A 149 -7.14 2.68 -8.96
CA ALA A 149 -8.11 3.76 -9.15
C ALA A 149 -8.78 4.15 -7.83
N ASP A 150 -9.10 3.17 -6.98
CA ASP A 150 -9.63 3.37 -5.64
C ASP A 150 -8.62 4.09 -4.74
N GLU A 151 -7.35 3.67 -4.76
CA GLU A 151 -6.29 4.36 -4.00
C GLU A 151 -6.11 5.81 -4.43
N TYR A 152 -6.37 6.12 -5.70
CA TYR A 152 -6.38 7.51 -6.13
C TYR A 152 -7.55 8.31 -5.54
N ARG A 153 -8.71 7.67 -5.35
CA ARG A 153 -9.87 8.26 -4.65
C ARG A 153 -9.60 8.36 -3.14
N HIS A 154 -8.98 7.37 -2.53
CA HIS A 154 -8.56 7.38 -1.12
C HIS A 154 -7.55 8.50 -0.88
N PHE A 155 -6.56 8.65 -1.76
CA PHE A 155 -5.64 9.78 -1.72
C PHE A 155 -6.40 11.11 -1.71
N LYS A 156 -7.39 11.27 -2.60
CA LYS A 156 -8.19 12.50 -2.65
C LYS A 156 -8.98 12.72 -1.35
N LEU A 157 -9.58 11.67 -0.79
CA LEU A 157 -10.29 11.72 0.49
C LEU A 157 -9.37 12.26 1.60
N PHE A 158 -8.18 11.69 1.78
CA PHE A 158 -7.25 12.14 2.80
C PHE A 158 -6.67 13.51 2.49
N TYR A 159 -6.41 13.83 1.21
CA TYR A 159 -5.88 15.11 0.77
C TYR A 159 -6.85 16.27 1.03
N ASP A 160 -8.14 16.09 0.75
CA ASP A 160 -9.16 17.12 0.98
C ASP A 160 -9.34 17.37 2.48
N ASN A 161 -9.39 16.30 3.29
CA ASN A 161 -9.43 16.43 4.74
C ASN A 161 -8.14 17.04 5.30
N MET A 162 -6.98 16.71 4.73
CA MET A 162 -5.69 17.27 5.11
C MET A 162 -5.70 18.79 4.98
N HIS A 163 -6.25 19.33 3.88
CA HIS A 163 -6.38 20.77 3.71
C HIS A 163 -7.32 21.42 4.73
N ARG A 164 -8.45 20.78 5.04
CA ARG A 164 -9.39 21.27 6.07
C ARG A 164 -8.75 21.38 7.45
N TYR A 165 -7.89 20.44 7.82
CA TYR A 165 -7.12 20.51 9.07
C TYR A 165 -5.93 21.46 8.98
N LEU A 166 -5.27 21.54 7.83
CA LEU A 166 -4.14 22.43 7.59
C LEU A 166 -4.51 23.91 7.77
N GLU A 167 -5.74 24.31 7.43
CA GLU A 167 -6.24 25.68 7.67
C GLU A 167 -6.25 26.06 9.16
N ARG A 168 -6.47 25.07 10.04
CA ARG A 168 -6.53 25.23 11.51
C ARG A 168 -5.16 25.08 12.15
N GLU A 169 -4.46 24.00 11.83
CA GLU A 169 -3.19 23.62 12.45
C GLU A 169 -1.97 24.34 11.84
N LYS A 170 -2.12 24.90 10.64
CA LYS A 170 -1.12 25.74 9.95
C LYS A 170 0.27 25.11 9.85
N LEU A 171 0.31 23.78 9.65
CA LEU A 171 1.56 23.02 9.59
C LEU A 171 2.48 23.54 8.46
N GLY A 172 3.70 23.93 8.83
CA GLY A 172 4.68 24.47 7.89
C GLY A 172 5.07 23.47 6.79
N ARG A 173 5.39 23.97 5.58
CA ARG A 173 5.77 23.13 4.43
C ARG A 173 6.92 22.16 4.74
N TRP A 174 7.87 22.60 5.56
CA TRP A 174 9.00 21.75 5.95
C TRP A 174 8.56 20.54 6.79
N PHE A 175 7.71 20.74 7.79
CA PHE A 175 7.17 19.64 8.58
C PHE A 175 6.35 18.67 7.74
N ARG A 176 5.54 19.20 6.80
CA ARG A 176 4.78 18.38 5.86
C ARG A 176 5.68 17.49 4.99
N LEU A 177 6.72 18.08 4.42
CA LEU A 177 7.71 17.35 3.63
C LEU A 177 8.44 16.29 4.47
N ARG A 178 8.82 16.61 5.70
CA ARG A 178 9.47 15.66 6.61
C ARG A 178 8.58 14.46 6.93
N ILE A 179 7.29 14.70 7.22
CA ILE A 179 6.32 13.62 7.48
C ILE A 179 6.13 12.76 6.23
N ALA A 180 5.96 13.39 5.06
CA ALA A 180 5.79 12.69 3.80
C ALA A 180 7.00 11.78 3.48
N LEU A 181 8.22 12.32 3.60
CA LEU A 181 9.45 11.54 3.36
C LEU A 181 9.66 10.44 4.41
N SER A 182 9.39 10.73 5.69
CA SER A 182 9.45 9.72 6.76
C SER A 182 8.55 8.54 6.42
N ARG A 183 7.29 8.79 6.05
CA ARG A 183 6.35 7.70 5.76
C ARG A 183 6.76 6.90 4.52
N VAL A 184 7.32 7.53 3.50
CA VAL A 184 7.86 6.81 2.33
C VAL A 184 9.05 5.92 2.72
N MET A 185 9.89 6.36 3.66
CA MET A 185 11.04 5.58 4.14
C MET A 185 10.66 4.46 5.12
N GLU A 186 9.55 4.61 5.83
CA GLU A 186 8.97 3.59 6.72
C GLU A 186 8.35 2.39 5.95
N SER A 187 8.39 2.37 4.62
CA SER A 187 7.88 1.27 3.77
C SER A 187 8.59 -0.09 3.96
N GLU A 188 9.51 -0.18 4.91
CA GLU A 188 10.20 -1.39 5.37
C GLU A 188 9.66 -1.84 6.75
N ASP A 189 8.34 -1.72 6.93
CA ASP A 189 7.65 -1.95 8.22
C ASP A 189 7.50 -3.44 8.56
N ASP A 190 7.35 -3.72 9.85
CA ASP A 190 7.15 -5.07 10.41
C ASP A 190 5.84 -5.70 9.89
N GLU A 191 4.88 -4.86 9.50
CA GLU A 191 3.62 -5.26 8.85
C GLU A 191 3.87 -6.08 7.58
N LEU A 192 4.65 -5.54 6.63
CA LEU A 192 4.90 -6.18 5.34
C LEU A 192 5.78 -7.42 5.50
N ALA A 193 6.75 -7.39 6.42
CA ALA A 193 7.57 -8.55 6.74
C ALA A 193 6.72 -9.69 7.32
N THR A 194 5.84 -9.37 8.27
CA THR A 194 4.92 -10.33 8.90
C THR A 194 3.92 -10.88 7.91
N ALA A 195 3.29 -10.03 7.10
CA ALA A 195 2.38 -10.45 6.03
C ALA A 195 3.08 -11.42 5.07
N PHE A 196 4.27 -11.05 4.56
CA PHE A 196 4.99 -11.88 3.62
C PHE A 196 5.38 -13.24 4.20
N TYR A 197 5.83 -13.26 5.45
CA TYR A 197 6.14 -14.50 6.17
C TYR A 197 4.90 -15.41 6.29
N ILE A 198 3.79 -14.88 6.80
CA ILE A 198 2.58 -15.66 7.09
C ILE A 198 1.94 -16.24 5.83
N THR A 199 1.99 -15.48 4.74
CA THR A 199 1.35 -15.87 3.49
C THR A 199 2.26 -16.70 2.57
N ASN A 200 3.56 -16.71 2.83
CA ASN A 200 4.57 -17.49 2.08
C ASN A 200 5.38 -18.41 2.99
N SER A 201 4.79 -18.89 4.09
CA SER A 201 5.50 -19.55 5.19
C SER A 201 6.25 -20.82 4.78
N GLU A 202 5.82 -21.51 3.73
CA GLU A 202 6.54 -22.66 3.15
C GLU A 202 7.98 -22.32 2.72
N LYS A 203 8.26 -21.04 2.43
CA LYS A 203 9.58 -20.54 2.04
C LYS A 203 10.47 -20.20 3.25
N PHE A 204 9.95 -20.29 4.47
CA PHE A 204 10.62 -19.81 5.67
C PHE A 204 10.51 -20.82 6.83
N ARG A 205 11.64 -21.18 7.43
CA ARG A 205 11.65 -22.06 8.61
C ARG A 205 11.21 -21.36 9.90
N PHE A 206 11.53 -20.07 10.04
CA PHE A 206 11.19 -19.21 11.17
C PHE A 206 11.00 -17.78 10.67
N TYR A 207 10.29 -16.95 11.45
CA TYR A 207 10.18 -15.52 11.15
C TYR A 207 11.54 -14.84 11.30
N ASP A 208 12.01 -14.22 10.22
CA ASP A 208 13.15 -13.33 10.22
C ASP A 208 12.78 -12.06 9.47
N HIS A 209 12.58 -10.97 10.21
CA HIS A 209 12.13 -9.70 9.65
C HIS A 209 12.98 -9.26 8.46
N LYS A 210 14.31 -9.34 8.60
CA LYS A 210 15.27 -8.84 7.60
C LYS A 210 15.20 -9.61 6.28
N ASN A 211 15.01 -10.93 6.34
CA ASN A 211 14.90 -11.78 5.17
C ASN A 211 13.50 -11.68 4.55
N CYS A 212 12.45 -11.58 5.36
CA CYS A 212 11.09 -11.41 4.86
C CYS A 212 10.92 -10.08 4.13
N ILE A 213 11.41 -8.98 4.71
CA ILE A 213 11.35 -7.67 4.04
C ILE A 213 12.24 -7.64 2.79
N ALA A 214 13.42 -8.27 2.82
CA ALA A 214 14.25 -8.37 1.62
C ALA A 214 13.56 -9.18 0.52
N ALA A 215 12.91 -10.29 0.86
CA ALA A 215 12.17 -11.13 -0.05
C ALA A 215 10.99 -10.41 -0.69
N TYR A 216 10.26 -9.59 0.09
CA TYR A 216 9.20 -8.74 -0.40
C TYR A 216 9.75 -7.62 -1.31
N MET A 217 10.68 -6.82 -0.80
CA MET A 217 11.16 -5.61 -1.47
C MET A 217 11.98 -5.90 -2.73
N ALA A 218 12.76 -6.98 -2.77
CA ALA A 218 13.49 -7.38 -3.98
C ALA A 218 12.56 -7.64 -5.16
N ARG A 219 11.36 -8.18 -4.89
CA ARG A 219 10.31 -8.47 -5.88
C ARG A 219 9.46 -7.24 -6.18
N ALA A 220 8.93 -6.58 -5.15
CA ALA A 220 8.06 -5.42 -5.33
C ALA A 220 8.74 -4.32 -6.15
N LEU A 221 10.00 -4.01 -5.81
CA LEU A 221 10.75 -2.96 -6.48
C LEU A 221 11.19 -3.32 -7.91
N SER A 222 11.27 -4.60 -8.28
CA SER A 222 11.65 -4.98 -9.65
C SER A 222 10.58 -4.66 -10.70
N PHE A 223 9.35 -4.43 -10.29
CA PHE A 223 8.25 -4.07 -11.19
C PHE A 223 8.10 -2.55 -11.41
N TYR A 224 8.85 -1.73 -10.66
CA TYR A 224 8.79 -0.29 -10.82
C TYR A 224 9.55 0.19 -12.06
N GLN A 225 8.90 1.07 -12.82
CA GLN A 225 9.46 1.78 -13.97
C GLN A 225 9.45 3.28 -13.68
N GLN A 226 10.25 4.04 -14.44
CA GLN A 226 10.33 5.50 -14.30
C GLN A 226 8.95 6.19 -14.29
N LYS A 227 8.02 5.76 -15.14
CA LYS A 227 6.66 6.32 -15.22
C LYS A 227 5.87 6.20 -13.90
N HIS A 228 6.08 5.13 -13.12
CA HIS A 228 5.42 4.95 -11.83
C HIS A 228 5.96 5.97 -10.83
N LEU A 229 7.27 6.19 -10.84
CA LEU A 229 7.94 7.09 -9.91
C LEU A 229 7.77 8.57 -10.27
N ASP A 230 7.56 8.89 -11.55
CA ASP A 230 7.15 10.23 -11.97
C ASP A 230 5.83 10.64 -11.29
N ARG A 231 4.84 9.73 -11.26
CA ARG A 231 3.54 9.95 -10.62
C ARG A 231 3.66 10.05 -9.10
N VAL A 232 4.36 9.10 -8.47
CA VAL A 232 4.61 9.11 -7.01
C VAL A 232 5.28 10.41 -6.57
N THR A 233 6.35 10.81 -7.26
CA THR A 233 7.08 12.05 -6.95
C THR A 233 6.16 13.27 -7.08
N ALA A 234 5.31 13.33 -8.11
CA ALA A 234 4.35 14.42 -8.26
C ALA A 234 3.35 14.48 -7.09
N MET A 235 2.86 13.33 -6.61
CA MET A 235 1.92 13.24 -5.48
C MET A 235 2.58 13.62 -4.14
N ILE A 236 3.83 13.21 -3.91
CA ILE A 236 4.63 13.63 -2.73
C ILE A 236 4.79 15.14 -2.71
N LEU A 237 5.18 15.75 -3.84
CA LEU A 237 5.34 17.19 -3.95
C LEU A 237 4.01 17.92 -3.71
N LYS A 238 2.92 17.45 -4.32
CA LYS A 238 1.57 18.01 -4.15
C LYS A 238 1.14 18.01 -2.68
N THR A 239 1.35 16.91 -1.96
CA THR A 239 0.99 16.77 -0.53
C THR A 239 1.86 17.66 0.37
N SER A 240 3.12 17.84 -0.02
CA SER A 240 4.06 18.73 0.69
C SER A 240 3.84 20.22 0.42
N GLY A 241 2.90 20.58 -0.46
CA GLY A 241 2.64 21.97 -0.87
C GLY A 241 3.67 22.55 -1.84
N LEU A 242 4.34 21.68 -2.60
CA LEU A 242 5.29 22.01 -3.67
C LEU A 242 4.63 21.79 -5.04
N THR A 243 5.08 22.50 -6.07
CA THR A 243 4.48 22.45 -7.40
C THR A 243 4.82 21.14 -8.12
N PRO A 244 3.83 20.27 -8.43
CA PRO A 244 4.05 19.09 -9.27
C PRO A 244 4.33 19.47 -10.73
N HIS A 245 4.80 18.53 -11.55
CA HIS A 245 5.04 18.74 -13.00
C HIS A 245 6.11 19.80 -13.35
N SER A 246 6.99 20.13 -12.40
CA SER A 246 8.12 21.03 -12.63
C SER A 246 9.33 20.30 -13.24
N ARG A 247 10.29 21.05 -13.80
CA ARG A 247 11.58 20.47 -14.23
C ARG A 247 12.30 19.79 -13.06
N MET A 248 12.19 20.35 -11.86
CA MET A 248 12.72 19.78 -10.62
C MET A 248 12.07 18.43 -10.29
N GLN A 249 10.76 18.30 -10.45
CA GLN A 249 10.05 17.03 -10.24
C GLN A 249 10.60 15.91 -11.12
N ARG A 250 10.90 16.18 -12.41
CA ARG A 250 11.48 15.17 -13.30
C ARG A 250 12.87 14.70 -12.86
N TRP A 251 13.70 15.62 -12.32
CA TRP A 251 15.00 15.26 -11.78
C TRP A 251 14.88 14.44 -10.49
N LEU A 252 13.99 14.84 -9.59
CA LEU A 252 13.71 14.10 -8.35
C LEU A 252 13.19 12.69 -8.66
N ALA A 253 12.30 12.54 -9.64
CA ALA A 253 11.77 11.24 -10.03
C ALA A 253 12.85 10.32 -10.64
N LYS A 254 13.79 10.86 -11.42
CA LYS A 254 14.96 10.10 -11.88
C LYS A 254 15.86 9.67 -10.73
N GLY A 255 16.10 10.56 -9.76
CA GLY A 255 16.84 10.23 -8.54
C GLY A 255 16.17 9.13 -7.73
N MET A 256 14.85 9.21 -7.56
CA MET A 256 14.04 8.19 -6.89
C MET A 256 14.11 6.84 -7.61
N HIS A 257 14.08 6.84 -8.96
CA HIS A 257 14.25 5.62 -9.75
C HIS A 257 15.63 4.99 -9.53
N ALA A 258 16.70 5.79 -9.60
CA ALA A 258 18.05 5.30 -9.32
C ALA A 258 18.17 4.71 -7.90
N LEU A 259 17.57 5.37 -6.91
CA LEU A 259 17.53 4.90 -5.52
C LEU A 259 16.77 3.57 -5.38
N ILE A 260 15.59 3.46 -5.99
CA ILE A 260 14.78 2.24 -5.96
C ILE A 260 15.50 1.09 -6.67
N SER A 261 16.10 1.32 -7.83
CA SER A 261 16.89 0.31 -8.53
C SER A 261 18.14 -0.10 -7.74
N TRP A 262 18.73 0.81 -6.96
CA TRP A 262 19.83 0.47 -6.04
C TRP A 262 19.33 -0.36 -4.85
N LYS A 263 18.23 0.04 -4.19
CA LYS A 263 17.63 -0.71 -3.09
C LYS A 263 17.21 -2.12 -3.51
N GLN A 264 16.55 -2.24 -4.67
CA GLN A 264 16.15 -3.53 -5.24
C GLN A 264 17.36 -4.48 -5.37
N ARG A 265 18.46 -3.99 -5.95
CA ARG A 265 19.70 -4.78 -6.08
C ARG A 265 20.34 -5.12 -4.73
N SER A 266 20.24 -4.22 -3.75
CA SER A 266 20.71 -4.47 -2.38
C SER A 266 19.95 -5.63 -1.73
N PHE A 267 18.61 -5.60 -1.77
CA PHE A 267 17.78 -6.67 -1.23
C PHE A 267 17.98 -8.00 -1.97
N ALA A 268 18.08 -7.96 -3.30
CA ALA A 268 18.36 -9.16 -4.09
C ALA A 268 19.70 -9.82 -3.72
N ARG A 269 20.76 -9.02 -3.47
CA ARG A 269 22.05 -9.55 -3.00
C ARG A 269 21.97 -10.13 -1.59
N GLN A 270 21.20 -9.50 -0.70
CA GLN A 270 20.99 -10.04 0.64
C GLN A 270 20.36 -11.43 0.60
N LEU A 271 19.37 -11.64 -0.26
CA LEU A 271 18.71 -12.95 -0.42
C LEU A 271 19.63 -14.03 -1.00
N GLN A 272 20.65 -13.65 -1.78
CA GLN A 272 21.65 -14.60 -2.29
C GLN A 272 22.65 -15.05 -1.21
N GLN A 273 22.73 -14.30 -0.10
CA GLN A 273 23.66 -14.55 1.01
C GLN A 273 22.97 -15.21 2.22
N ALA A 274 21.64 -15.35 2.19
CA ALA A 274 20.81 -15.94 3.23
C ALA A 274 20.55 -17.42 2.94
#